data_AF-A0A8S0UPS1-F1
#
_entry.id   AF-A0A8S0UPS1-F1
#
_cell.length_a   1.000
_cell.length_b   1.000
_cell.length_c   1.000
_cell.angle_alpha   90.00
_cell.angle_beta   90.00
_cell.angle_gamma   90.00
#
_symmetry.space_group_name_H-M   'P 1'
#
loop_
_entity.id
_entity.type
_entity.pdbx_description
1 polymer ?
#
loop_
_entity_poly.entity_id
_entity_poly.type
_entity_poly.pdbx_seq_one_letter_code
_entity_poly.pdbx_strand_id
1 'polypeptide(L)'
;MRLAAVLLFLATAFATCQADGYIEQVTQDIHLLRPRMGAAGYLLQGVNCLSWRLAVETNNIRNWKLVPENCEQYVGHYMLGKQYRKDCEIVANTAIEYAKNLTLSGDGKDIWIFDIDETTLSNLPYYARSDVLFGALPYNNTKFDEWVAEGRAPPVPGSVRLYRTLVSLGIKIVFLSGTAERFREIRTSNLKEAGYYIWEKLILK
;
A
#
# COMPACT_ATOMS: atom_id res chain seq x y z
N MET A 1 -36.93 20.81 -70.06
CA MET A 1 -37.33 19.71 -69.14
C MET A 1 -36.38 18.56 -69.32
N ARG A 2 -35.64 18.18 -68.26
CA ARG A 2 -34.75 17.01 -68.04
C ARG A 2 -33.55 17.51 -67.21
N LEU A 3 -33.70 17.47 -65.88
CA LEU A 3 -33.11 16.45 -65.00
C LEU A 3 -31.58 16.42 -65.07
N ALA A 4 -30.94 16.97 -64.04
CA ALA A 4 -29.70 16.43 -63.51
C ALA A 4 -29.87 16.38 -61.99
N ALA A 5 -30.26 15.21 -61.51
CA ALA A 5 -30.40 14.91 -60.10
C ALA A 5 -29.01 14.91 -59.45
N VAL A 6 -28.81 15.76 -58.44
CA VAL A 6 -27.63 15.73 -57.59
C VAL A 6 -27.80 14.55 -56.64
N LEU A 7 -27.22 13.40 -57.00
CA LEU A 7 -27.08 12.25 -56.10
C LEU A 7 -25.87 12.49 -55.18
N LEU A 8 -26.15 13.01 -53.98
CA LEU A 8 -25.20 13.00 -52.88
C LEU A 8 -25.02 11.55 -52.39
N PHE A 9 -23.93 10.91 -52.79
CA PHE A 9 -23.47 9.67 -52.17
C PHE A 9 -22.86 9.99 -50.80
N LEU A 10 -23.66 9.82 -49.74
CA LEU A 10 -23.17 9.75 -48.36
C LEU A 10 -22.46 8.40 -48.19
N ALA A 11 -21.14 8.38 -48.37
CA ALA A 11 -20.31 7.25 -47.98
C ALA A 11 -20.21 7.23 -46.44
N THR A 12 -20.98 6.37 -45.80
CA THR A 12 -20.81 6.06 -44.37
C THR A 12 -19.56 5.22 -44.20
N ALA A 13 -18.45 5.87 -43.81
CA ALA A 13 -17.27 5.15 -43.34
C ALA A 13 -17.61 4.49 -42.00
N PHE A 14 -17.81 3.17 -42.00
CA PHE A 14 -17.78 2.40 -40.77
C PHE A 14 -16.34 2.45 -40.24
N ALA A 15 -16.10 3.34 -39.28
CA ALA A 15 -14.91 3.24 -38.45
C ALA A 15 -15.05 1.97 -37.61
N THR A 16 -14.42 0.88 -38.04
CA THR A 16 -14.22 -0.27 -37.17
C THR A 16 -13.25 0.17 -36.08
N CYS A 17 -13.79 0.53 -34.91
CA CYS A 17 -13.00 0.57 -33.69
C CYS A 17 -12.44 -0.83 -33.47
N GLN A 18 -11.21 -1.06 -33.92
CA GLN A 18 -10.37 -2.08 -33.30
C GLN A 18 -10.13 -1.59 -31.88
N ALA A 19 -11.03 -1.98 -30.97
CA ALA A 19 -10.65 -2.09 -29.58
C ALA A 19 -9.57 -3.18 -29.57
N ASP A 20 -8.31 -2.75 -29.68
CA ASP A 20 -7.18 -3.55 -29.27
C ASP A 20 -7.40 -3.78 -27.77
N GLY A 21 -8.14 -4.84 -27.48
CA GLY A 21 -8.26 -5.41 -26.16
C GLY A 21 -6.88 -5.89 -25.81
N TYR A 22 -6.06 -5.02 -25.23
CA TYR A 22 -4.98 -5.43 -24.36
C TYR A 22 -5.65 -6.21 -23.22
N ILE A 23 -5.84 -7.51 -23.44
CA ILE A 23 -5.89 -8.48 -22.38
C ILE A 23 -4.51 -8.32 -21.73
N GLU A 24 -4.43 -7.53 -20.66
CA GLU A 24 -3.34 -7.66 -19.71
C GLU A 24 -3.45 -9.12 -19.27
N GLN A 25 -2.64 -9.97 -19.90
CA GLN A 25 -2.59 -11.39 -19.62
C GLN A 25 -2.08 -11.46 -18.20
N VAL A 26 -3.01 -11.48 -17.24
CA VAL A 26 -2.70 -11.74 -15.85
C VAL A 26 -2.16 -13.16 -15.87
N THR A 27 -0.83 -13.27 -15.92
CA THR A 27 -0.15 -14.47 -15.49
C THR A 27 -0.40 -14.58 -13.99
N GLN A 28 -1.59 -15.07 -13.64
CA GLN A 28 -1.79 -15.73 -12.37
C GLN A 28 -0.98 -17.02 -12.48
N ASP A 29 0.32 -16.91 -12.25
CA ASP A 29 1.11 -18.08 -11.91
C ASP A 29 0.49 -18.64 -10.64
N ILE A 30 -0.21 -19.75 -10.87
CA ILE A 30 -0.89 -20.57 -9.88
C ILE A 30 0.05 -20.74 -8.69
N HIS A 31 -0.36 -20.21 -7.54
CA HIS A 31 0.33 -20.52 -6.28
C HIS A 31 0.36 -22.04 -6.11
N LEU A 32 1.57 -22.59 -6.08
CA LEU A 32 1.80 -24.01 -5.90
C LEU A 32 1.12 -24.49 -4.60
N LEU A 33 0.03 -25.24 -4.75
CA LEU A 33 -0.60 -26.03 -3.67
C LEU A 33 0.19 -27.33 -3.38
N ARG A 34 1.50 -27.36 -3.66
CA ARG A 34 2.37 -28.55 -3.46
C ARG A 34 3.74 -28.17 -2.87
N PRO A 35 4.31 -29.04 -1.99
CA PRO A 35 5.42 -28.72 -1.10
C PRO A 35 6.74 -28.51 -1.85
N ARG A 36 7.74 -27.99 -1.14
CA ARG A 36 9.13 -27.77 -1.59
C ARG A 36 9.93 -29.05 -1.94
N MET A 37 9.27 -30.12 -2.38
CA MET A 37 9.88 -31.38 -2.77
C MET A 37 9.52 -31.71 -4.22
N GLY A 38 10.50 -31.65 -5.12
CA GLY A 38 10.41 -32.31 -6.42
C GLY A 38 10.71 -33.81 -6.28
N ALA A 39 10.31 -34.60 -7.28
CA ALA A 39 10.50 -36.07 -7.34
C ALA A 39 11.97 -36.54 -7.22
N ALA A 40 12.93 -35.61 -7.29
CA ALA A 40 14.37 -35.88 -7.16
C ALA A 40 14.93 -35.63 -5.74
N GLY A 41 14.11 -35.26 -4.75
CA GLY A 41 14.53 -35.22 -3.33
C GLY A 41 15.52 -34.12 -2.94
N TYR A 42 15.94 -33.23 -3.84
CA TYR A 42 16.83 -32.12 -3.49
C TYR A 42 16.06 -30.97 -2.84
N LEU A 43 16.48 -30.61 -1.63
CA LEU A 43 16.05 -29.39 -0.94
C LEU A 43 16.59 -28.19 -1.74
N LEU A 44 15.72 -27.30 -2.21
CA LEU A 44 16.18 -25.98 -2.67
C LEU A 44 16.83 -25.26 -1.48
N GLN A 45 18.15 -25.17 -1.47
CA GLN A 45 18.90 -24.37 -0.51
C GLN A 45 18.60 -22.89 -0.79
N GLY A 46 17.77 -22.28 0.06
CA GLY A 46 17.41 -20.87 -0.04
C GLY A 46 16.12 -20.52 0.68
N VAL A 47 16.00 -19.27 1.13
CA VAL A 47 14.74 -18.74 1.65
C VAL A 47 13.80 -18.49 0.46
N ASN A 48 12.68 -19.20 0.39
CA ASN A 48 11.60 -18.78 -0.52
C ASN A 48 11.01 -17.48 0.04
N CYS A 49 11.31 -16.35 -0.62
CA CYS A 49 10.99 -15.01 -0.12
C CYS A 49 9.49 -14.74 -0.02
N LEU A 50 8.68 -15.37 -0.86
CA LEU A 50 7.22 -15.32 -0.75
C LEU A 50 6.72 -16.04 0.50
N SER A 51 7.23 -17.25 0.78
CA SER A 51 6.92 -17.95 2.04
C SER A 51 7.44 -17.18 3.26
N TRP A 52 8.62 -16.56 3.16
CA TRP A 52 9.19 -15.77 4.24
C TRP A 52 8.32 -14.55 4.55
N ARG A 53 7.93 -13.76 3.54
CA ARG A 53 7.00 -12.64 3.71
C ARG A 53 5.70 -13.11 4.33
N LEU A 54 5.08 -14.17 3.80
CA LEU A 54 3.86 -14.72 4.38
C LEU A 54 4.04 -15.12 5.85
N ALA A 55 5.16 -15.77 6.19
CA ALA A 55 5.45 -16.18 7.56
C ALA A 55 5.71 -14.98 8.49
N VAL A 56 6.25 -13.87 7.98
CA VAL A 56 6.38 -12.60 8.71
C VAL A 56 5.00 -11.96 8.93
N GLU A 57 4.19 -11.78 7.87
CA GLU A 57 2.86 -11.16 7.95
C GLU A 57 1.89 -11.95 8.84
N THR A 58 2.03 -13.28 8.87
CA THR A 58 1.24 -14.18 9.73
C THR A 58 1.85 -14.40 11.12
N ASN A 59 2.91 -13.66 11.46
CA ASN A 59 3.55 -13.70 12.77
C ASN A 59 4.09 -15.09 13.17
N ASN A 60 4.45 -15.92 12.19
CA ASN A 60 5.11 -17.22 12.37
C ASN A 60 6.64 -17.06 12.50
N ILE A 61 7.22 -16.11 11.76
CA ILE A 61 8.60 -15.65 11.95
C ILE A 61 8.55 -14.32 12.69
N ARG A 62 9.14 -14.28 13.88
CA ARG A 62 9.15 -13.12 14.78
C ARG A 62 10.56 -12.65 15.06
N ASN A 63 10.70 -11.41 15.52
CA ASN A 63 11.97 -10.83 15.96
C ASN A 63 13.10 -10.90 14.92
N TRP A 64 12.76 -11.01 13.64
CA TRP A 64 13.72 -10.89 12.55
C TRP A 64 14.32 -9.48 12.58
N LYS A 65 15.61 -9.38 12.28
CA LYS A 65 16.35 -8.11 12.36
C LYS A 65 16.52 -7.43 11.02
N LEU A 66 16.58 -8.24 9.97
CA LEU A 66 16.82 -7.83 8.59
C LEU A 66 15.97 -8.67 7.66
N VAL A 67 15.60 -8.08 6.52
CA VAL A 67 15.18 -8.86 5.37
C VAL A 67 16.35 -9.77 4.99
N PRO A 68 16.13 -11.08 4.74
CA PRO A 68 17.16 -11.95 4.22
C PRO A 68 17.80 -11.33 2.98
N GLU A 69 19.12 -11.28 2.91
CA GLU A 69 19.84 -10.61 1.81
C GLU A 69 19.39 -11.13 0.44
N ASN A 70 19.18 -12.45 0.31
CA ASN A 70 18.68 -13.08 -0.90
C ASN A 70 17.21 -12.73 -1.26
N CYS A 71 16.50 -12.00 -0.39
CA CYS A 71 15.13 -11.54 -0.57
C CYS A 71 15.00 -10.03 -0.81
N GLU A 72 16.10 -9.28 -0.83
CA GLU A 72 16.11 -7.83 -1.10
C GLU A 72 15.33 -7.50 -2.39
N GLN A 73 15.70 -8.10 -3.52
CA GLN A 73 15.05 -7.86 -4.81
C GLN A 73 13.57 -8.26 -4.79
N TYR A 74 13.22 -9.35 -4.10
CA TYR A 74 11.84 -9.79 -3.96
C TYR A 74 11.01 -8.74 -3.21
N VAL A 75 11.52 -8.24 -2.07
CA VAL A 75 10.84 -7.21 -1.27
C VAL A 75 10.73 -5.91 -2.07
N GLY A 76 11.80 -5.49 -2.76
CA GLY A 76 11.77 -4.32 -3.63
C GLY A 76 10.70 -4.42 -4.73
N HIS A 77 10.63 -5.57 -5.42
CA HIS A 77 9.60 -5.82 -6.43
C HIS A 77 8.18 -5.84 -5.83
N TYR A 78 8.00 -6.44 -4.65
CA TYR A 78 6.72 -6.44 -3.95
C TYR A 78 6.26 -5.02 -3.58
N MET A 79 7.13 -4.26 -2.92
CA MET A 79 6.83 -2.93 -2.36
C MET A 79 6.63 -1.86 -3.44
N LEU A 80 7.46 -1.87 -4.48
CA LEU A 80 7.36 -0.93 -5.61
C LEU A 80 6.34 -1.37 -6.67
N GLY A 81 5.97 -2.65 -6.67
CA GLY A 81 5.04 -3.24 -7.62
C GLY A 81 3.57 -3.00 -7.29
N LYS A 82 2.69 -3.54 -8.14
CA LYS A 82 1.23 -3.44 -7.96
C LYS A 82 0.73 -4.23 -6.74
N GLN A 83 1.44 -5.27 -6.30
CA GLN A 83 0.93 -6.19 -5.28
C GLN A 83 0.81 -5.53 -3.90
N TYR A 84 1.84 -4.83 -3.42
CA TYR A 84 1.76 -4.11 -2.14
C TYR A 84 0.57 -3.14 -2.10
N ARG A 85 0.37 -2.37 -3.18
CA ARG A 85 -0.79 -1.49 -3.31
C ARG A 85 -2.10 -2.26 -3.23
N LYS A 86 -2.25 -3.37 -3.96
CA LYS A 86 -3.47 -4.19 -3.92
C LYS A 86 -3.74 -4.74 -2.52
N ASP A 87 -2.71 -5.21 -1.83
CA ASP A 87 -2.81 -5.73 -0.47
C ASP A 87 -3.31 -4.63 0.49
N CYS A 88 -2.71 -3.44 0.47
CA CYS A 88 -3.15 -2.28 1.27
C CYS A 88 -4.60 -1.87 0.94
N GLU A 89 -4.97 -1.84 -0.34
CA GLU A 89 -6.31 -1.46 -0.78
C GLU A 89 -7.38 -2.44 -0.30
N ILE A 90 -7.08 -3.75 -0.29
CA ILE A 90 -7.97 -4.79 0.24
C ILE A 90 -8.18 -4.56 1.75
N VAL A 91 -7.10 -4.38 2.52
CA VAL A 91 -7.19 -4.13 3.97
C VAL A 91 -8.01 -2.87 4.27
N ALA A 92 -7.76 -1.78 3.56
CA ALA A 92 -8.50 -0.53 3.72
C ALA A 92 -9.99 -0.71 3.38
N ASN A 93 -10.32 -1.43 2.31
CA ASN A 93 -11.70 -1.71 1.93
C ASN A 93 -12.41 -2.58 2.97
N THR A 94 -11.76 -3.62 3.50
CA THR A 94 -12.32 -4.45 4.57
C THR A 94 -12.59 -3.63 5.83
N ALA A 95 -11.65 -2.75 6.22
CA ALA A 95 -11.83 -1.86 7.37
C ALA A 95 -12.96 -0.84 7.16
N ILE A 96 -13.10 -0.30 5.94
CA ILE A 96 -14.21 0.59 5.56
C ILE A 96 -15.56 -0.12 5.70
N GLU A 97 -15.68 -1.33 5.16
CA GLU A 97 -16.94 -2.09 5.24
C GLU A 97 -17.27 -2.49 6.68
N TYR A 98 -16.27 -2.83 7.48
CA TYR A 98 -16.47 -3.02 8.92
C TYR A 98 -17.00 -1.74 9.58
N ALA A 99 -16.35 -0.59 9.36
CA ALA A 99 -16.72 0.67 9.98
C ALA A 99 -18.14 1.13 9.62
N LYS A 100 -18.56 0.97 8.35
CA LYS A 100 -19.92 1.31 7.90
C LYS A 100 -21.02 0.49 8.58
N ASN A 101 -20.69 -0.71 9.04
CA ASN A 101 -21.64 -1.62 9.69
C ASN A 101 -21.62 -1.52 11.22
N LEU A 102 -20.83 -0.60 11.79
CA LEU A 102 -20.84 -0.35 13.23
C LEU A 102 -22.09 0.40 13.66
N THR A 103 -22.68 -0.02 14.77
CA THR A 103 -23.66 0.79 15.50
C THR A 103 -22.91 1.61 16.53
N LEU A 104 -22.77 2.92 16.28
CA LEU A 104 -22.10 3.83 17.19
C LEU A 104 -23.01 4.18 18.38
N SER A 105 -22.40 4.42 19.54
CA SER A 105 -23.13 4.68 20.78
C SER A 105 -23.81 6.06 20.81
N GLY A 106 -23.34 6.99 19.97
CA GLY A 106 -23.81 8.37 19.93
C GLY A 106 -23.29 9.24 21.09
N ASP A 107 -22.44 8.71 21.98
CA ASP A 107 -21.90 9.47 23.12
C ASP A 107 -20.64 10.29 22.76
N GLY A 108 -20.20 10.19 21.50
CA GLY A 108 -19.05 10.91 20.97
C GLY A 108 -17.69 10.38 21.45
N LYS A 109 -17.61 9.13 21.94
CA LYS A 109 -16.37 8.49 22.41
C LYS A 109 -15.86 7.36 21.52
N ASP A 110 -16.57 7.05 20.44
CA ASP A 110 -16.14 6.06 19.46
C ASP A 110 -14.88 6.57 18.72
N ILE A 111 -13.74 5.90 18.94
CA ILE A 111 -12.45 6.26 18.37
C ILE A 111 -11.90 5.19 17.43
N TRP A 112 -11.12 5.62 16.45
CA TRP A 112 -10.26 4.76 15.63
C TRP A 112 -8.81 5.20 15.79
N ILE A 113 -7.94 4.26 16.17
CA ILE A 113 -6.52 4.52 16.37
C ILE A 113 -5.76 4.14 15.10
N PHE A 114 -4.98 5.07 14.58
CA PHE A 114 -4.02 4.84 13.51
C PHE A 114 -2.60 4.88 14.08
N ASP A 115 -1.76 3.93 13.67
CA ASP A 115 -0.32 4.16 13.64
C ASP A 115 0.03 5.08 12.46
N ILE A 116 1.22 5.70 12.50
CA ILE A 116 1.70 6.60 11.45
C ILE A 116 2.60 5.86 10.47
N ASP A 117 3.73 5.35 10.97
CA ASP A 117 4.80 4.78 10.15
C ASP A 117 4.34 3.45 9.56
N GLU A 118 4.45 3.30 8.23
CA GLU A 118 4.01 2.11 7.47
C GLU A 118 2.50 1.82 7.57
N THR A 119 1.70 2.73 8.15
CA THR A 119 0.24 2.60 8.30
C THR A 119 -0.51 3.75 7.62
N THR A 120 -0.19 5.01 7.93
CA THR A 120 -0.79 6.18 7.25
C THR A 120 0.20 6.86 6.33
N LEU A 121 1.47 6.93 6.73
CA LEU A 121 2.58 7.49 5.98
C LEU A 121 3.60 6.39 5.70
N SER A 122 4.17 6.40 4.51
CA SER A 122 5.11 5.38 4.04
C SER A 122 6.53 5.92 4.08
N ASN A 123 7.43 5.17 4.71
CA ASN A 123 8.88 5.37 4.64
C ASN A 123 9.50 4.56 3.49
N LEU A 124 8.70 4.04 2.55
CA LEU A 124 9.19 3.27 1.40
C LEU A 124 10.25 4.04 0.57
N PRO A 125 10.17 5.37 0.36
CA PRO A 125 11.25 6.08 -0.34
C PRO A 125 12.60 6.03 0.39
N TYR A 126 12.59 5.93 1.73
CA TYR A 126 13.82 5.69 2.51
C TYR A 126 14.30 4.25 2.38
N TYR A 127 13.41 3.27 2.54
CA TYR A 127 13.77 1.86 2.44
C TYR A 127 14.24 1.46 1.03
N ALA A 128 13.79 2.14 -0.02
CA ALA A 128 14.23 1.92 -1.40
C ALA A 128 15.63 2.49 -1.72
N ARG A 129 16.28 3.18 -0.77
CA ARG A 129 17.64 3.71 -0.98
C ARG A 129 18.66 2.57 -1.04
N SER A 130 19.71 2.77 -1.84
CA SER A 130 20.79 1.78 -2.02
C SER A 130 21.60 1.51 -0.75
N ASP A 131 21.53 2.38 0.26
CA ASP A 131 22.17 2.24 1.55
C ASP A 131 21.23 1.69 2.64
N VAL A 132 20.02 1.28 2.28
CA VAL A 132 19.02 0.62 3.15
C VAL A 132 18.58 -0.74 2.58
N LEU A 133 18.52 -0.88 1.25
CA LEU A 133 18.24 -2.13 0.52
C LEU A 133 16.97 -2.84 1.01
N PHE A 134 15.87 -2.11 1.10
CA PHE A 134 14.57 -2.60 1.58
C PHE A 134 14.64 -3.29 2.96
N GLY A 135 15.61 -2.93 3.79
CA GLY A 135 15.81 -3.51 5.13
C GLY A 135 16.74 -4.73 5.16
N ALA A 136 17.48 -5.01 4.06
CA ALA A 136 18.54 -6.02 4.05
C ALA A 136 19.82 -5.53 4.78
N LEU A 137 19.96 -4.23 5.01
CA LEU A 137 21.06 -3.64 5.78
C LEU A 137 20.64 -3.23 7.20
N PRO A 138 21.56 -3.25 8.19
CA PRO A 138 21.31 -2.80 9.56
C PRO A 138 20.66 -1.42 9.63
N TYR A 139 19.60 -1.33 10.43
CA TYR A 139 18.89 -0.08 10.69
C TYR A 139 19.83 0.98 11.29
N ASN A 140 19.80 2.17 10.72
CA ASN A 140 20.55 3.33 11.20
C ASN A 140 19.58 4.41 11.65
N ASN A 141 19.47 4.57 12.97
CA ASN A 141 18.54 5.53 13.58
C ASN A 141 18.83 6.98 13.16
N THR A 142 20.10 7.38 13.06
CA THR A 142 20.47 8.73 12.65
C THR A 142 20.03 9.03 11.21
N LYS A 143 20.25 8.10 10.28
CA LYS A 143 19.80 8.26 8.89
C LYS A 143 18.27 8.25 8.77
N PHE A 144 17.59 7.46 9.61
CA PHE A 144 16.14 7.46 9.62
C PHE A 144 15.58 8.77 10.20
N ASP A 145 16.18 9.30 11.26
CA ASP A 145 15.85 10.61 11.80
C ASP A 145 16.04 11.74 10.76
N GLU A 146 17.12 11.68 9.98
CA GLU A 146 17.34 12.58 8.85
C GLU A 146 16.22 12.46 7.81
N TRP A 147 15.81 11.24 7.44
CA TRP A 147 14.67 11.01 6.56
C TRP A 147 13.37 11.58 7.10
N VAL A 148 13.08 11.36 8.39
CA VAL A 148 11.89 11.95 9.03
C VAL A 148 11.96 13.46 8.98
N ALA A 149 13.14 14.05 9.23
CA ALA A 149 13.36 15.49 9.17
C ALA A 149 13.15 16.09 7.77
N GLU A 150 13.34 15.32 6.69
CA GLU A 150 13.03 15.76 5.33
C GLU A 150 11.54 16.05 5.14
N GLY A 151 10.66 15.37 5.88
CA GLY A 151 9.23 15.63 5.87
C GLY A 151 8.54 15.32 4.54
N ARG A 152 8.98 14.28 3.82
CA ARG A 152 8.48 13.90 2.47
C ARG A 152 7.86 12.50 2.41
N ALA A 153 7.29 12.01 3.51
CA ALA A 153 6.69 10.69 3.57
C ALA A 153 5.32 10.66 2.84
N PRO A 154 5.15 9.89 1.74
CA PRO A 154 3.87 9.81 1.03
C PRO A 154 2.83 8.99 1.82
N PRO A 155 1.53 9.10 1.49
CA PRO A 155 0.51 8.26 2.12
C PRO A 155 0.64 6.77 1.75
N VAL A 156 0.31 5.88 2.68
CA VAL A 156 0.11 4.45 2.41
C VAL A 156 -1.15 4.27 1.55
N PRO A 157 -1.18 3.39 0.53
CA PRO A 157 -2.38 3.18 -0.28
C PRO A 157 -3.62 2.80 0.55
N GLY A 158 -4.81 3.25 0.13
CA GLY A 158 -6.07 3.00 0.83
C GLY A 158 -6.28 3.75 2.17
N SER A 159 -5.22 4.10 2.89
CA SER A 159 -5.30 4.67 4.26
C SER A 159 -6.08 5.99 4.35
N VAL A 160 -5.83 6.94 3.43
CA VAL A 160 -6.55 8.23 3.37
C VAL A 160 -8.05 8.03 3.10
N ARG A 161 -8.41 7.02 2.29
CA ARG A 161 -9.82 6.70 2.01
C ARG A 161 -10.50 6.16 3.27
N LEU A 162 -9.85 5.24 3.99
CA LEU A 162 -10.35 4.74 5.27
C LEU A 162 -10.55 5.89 6.26
N TYR A 163 -9.55 6.75 6.44
CA TYR A 163 -9.65 7.93 7.31
C TYR A 163 -10.85 8.82 6.96
N ARG A 164 -11.02 9.18 5.68
CA ARG A 164 -12.15 10.03 5.25
C ARG A 164 -13.49 9.37 5.55
N THR A 165 -13.61 8.06 5.34
CA THR A 165 -14.83 7.33 5.68
C THR A 165 -15.09 7.35 7.18
N LEU A 166 -14.09 7.06 8.02
CA LEU A 166 -14.23 7.09 9.48
C LEU A 166 -14.69 8.46 9.99
N VAL A 167 -14.06 9.54 9.51
CA VAL A 167 -14.47 10.91 9.85
C VAL A 167 -15.90 11.18 9.41
N SER A 168 -16.31 10.74 8.22
CA SER A 168 -17.68 10.93 7.73
C SER A 168 -18.74 10.17 8.55
N LEU A 169 -18.35 9.09 9.22
CA LEU A 169 -19.20 8.32 10.11
C LEU A 169 -19.26 8.90 11.54
N GLY A 170 -18.53 9.99 11.81
CA GLY A 170 -18.45 10.60 13.14
C GLY A 170 -17.48 9.88 14.10
N ILE A 171 -16.67 8.93 13.60
CA ILE A 171 -15.65 8.25 14.40
C ILE A 171 -14.45 9.20 14.59
N LYS A 172 -14.02 9.36 15.84
CA LYS A 172 -12.90 10.22 16.20
C LYS A 172 -11.56 9.57 15.90
N ILE A 173 -10.67 10.31 15.27
CA ILE A 173 -9.36 9.79 14.87
C ILE A 173 -8.32 10.07 15.94
N VAL A 174 -7.54 9.07 16.33
CA VAL A 174 -6.36 9.24 17.17
C VAL A 174 -5.16 8.66 16.42
N PHE A 175 -4.10 9.45 16.30
CA PHE A 175 -2.81 8.95 15.84
C PHE A 175 -1.94 8.59 17.04
N LEU A 176 -1.34 7.40 17.02
CA LEU A 176 -0.41 6.90 18.02
C LEU A 176 0.82 6.34 17.31
N SER A 177 1.99 6.97 17.49
CA SER A 177 3.21 6.58 16.77
C SER A 177 4.42 6.47 17.69
N GLY A 178 5.35 5.60 17.31
CA GLY A 178 6.68 5.52 17.92
C GLY A 178 7.65 6.64 17.50
N THR A 179 7.25 7.52 16.57
CA THR A 179 8.04 8.70 16.19
C THR A 179 8.28 9.59 17.41
N ALA A 180 9.50 10.11 17.56
CA ALA A 180 9.87 11.00 18.67
C ALA A 180 9.13 12.34 18.62
N GLU A 181 8.77 12.88 19.78
CA GLU A 181 8.04 14.14 19.96
C GLU A 181 8.67 15.34 19.22
N ARG A 182 10.01 15.37 19.10
CA ARG A 182 10.74 16.42 18.35
C ARG A 182 10.32 16.53 16.88
N PHE A 183 9.73 15.50 16.29
CA PHE A 183 9.26 15.49 14.90
C PHE A 183 7.77 15.81 14.76
N ARG A 184 7.08 16.24 15.83
CA ARG A 184 5.64 16.52 15.83
C ARG A 184 5.19 17.40 14.67
N GLU A 185 5.87 18.53 14.48
CA GLU A 185 5.50 19.50 13.45
C GLU A 185 5.66 18.90 12.05
N ILE A 186 6.75 18.17 11.84
CA ILE A 186 7.06 17.53 10.55
C ILE A 186 6.03 16.46 10.21
N ARG A 187 5.70 15.58 11.17
CA ARG A 187 4.63 14.57 10.98
C ARG A 187 3.26 15.19 10.79
N THR A 188 2.97 16.27 11.51
CA THR A 188 1.73 17.03 11.33
C THR A 188 1.63 17.58 9.90
N SER A 189 2.73 18.13 9.35
CA SER A 189 2.75 18.60 7.95
C SER A 189 2.51 17.46 6.97
N ASN A 190 3.22 16.34 7.13
CA ASN A 190 3.08 15.18 6.25
C ASN A 190 1.65 14.62 6.26
N LEU A 191 1.05 14.49 7.44
CA LEU A 191 -0.35 14.05 7.58
C LEU A 191 -1.30 15.01 6.84
N LYS A 192 -1.14 16.32 7.01
CA LYS A 192 -1.96 17.31 6.30
C LYS A 192 -1.77 17.26 4.79
N GLU A 193 -0.53 17.18 4.32
CA GLU A 193 -0.21 17.06 2.89
C GLU A 193 -0.78 15.78 2.27
N ALA A 194 -0.79 14.68 3.03
CA ALA A 194 -1.42 13.42 2.63
C ALA A 194 -2.96 13.44 2.65
N GLY A 195 -3.58 14.47 3.25
CA GLY A 195 -5.03 14.65 3.30
C GLY A 195 -5.71 14.25 4.60
N TYR A 196 -4.94 14.11 5.69
CA TYR A 196 -5.45 13.95 7.06
C TYR A 196 -5.51 15.33 7.72
N TYR A 197 -6.71 15.80 8.08
CA TYR A 197 -6.89 17.20 8.54
C TYR A 197 -7.48 17.32 9.94
N ILE A 198 -8.13 16.27 10.44
CA ILE A 198 -8.91 16.28 11.68
C ILE A 198 -8.51 15.04 12.48
N TRP A 199 -8.11 15.25 13.73
CA TRP A 199 -7.88 14.18 14.70
C TRP A 199 -8.10 14.73 16.11
N GLU A 200 -8.54 13.86 17.01
CA GLU A 200 -8.74 14.14 18.43
C GLU A 200 -7.38 14.27 19.14
N LYS A 201 -6.44 13.36 18.86
CA LYS A 201 -5.10 13.36 19.46
C LYS A 201 -4.03 12.87 18.48
N LEU A 202 -2.85 13.45 18.62
CA LEU A 202 -1.60 12.97 18.03
C LEU A 202 -0.63 12.66 19.17
N ILE A 203 -0.45 11.37 19.46
CA ILE A 203 0.39 10.85 20.54
C ILE A 203 1.67 10.32 19.91
N LEU A 204 2.80 10.87 20.35
CA LEU A 204 4.14 10.52 19.90
C LEU A 204 4.98 10.06 21.12
N LYS A 205 6.18 9.54 20.85
CA LYS A 205 7.10 8.99 21.86
C LYS A 205 8.00 10.04 22.51
#